data_AF-A0A819WTF3-F1
#
_entry.id   AF-A0A819WTF3-F1
#
_cell.length_a   1.000
_cell.length_b   1.000
_cell.length_c   1.000
_cell.angle_alpha   90.00
_cell.angle_beta   90.00
_cell.angle_gamma   90.00
#
_symmetry.space_group_name_H-M   'P 1'
#
loop_
_entity.id
_entity.type
_entity.pdbx_description
1 polymer ?
#
loop_
_entity_poly.entity_id
_entity_poly.type
_entity_poly.pdbx_seq_one_letter_code
_entity_poly.pdbx_strand_id
1 'polypeptide(L)'
;MNVGVGVAVDPVIIPTATRFTINFNGAARLSLDLLHSIVQNRYTKLFNETERQSVKILILGLKAVRNGFIAKLYFYKLLNVEEEGERIAYVVSVYNEQQVLVIFGSWLLDTEAGDIFFNDRSQLHRDLMMDAANLYITQLFQQPEN
;
A
#
# COMPACT_ATOMS: atom_id res chain seq x y z
N MET A 1 38.71 -20.33 -35.91
CA MET A 1 39.38 -19.02 -35.87
C MET A 1 38.28 -17.97 -35.91
N ASN A 2 37.83 -17.48 -34.75
CA ASN A 2 36.76 -16.49 -34.64
C ASN A 2 37.41 -15.10 -34.64
N VAL A 3 37.00 -14.24 -35.57
CA VAL A 3 37.36 -12.82 -35.58
C VAL A 3 36.17 -12.07 -34.96
N GLY A 4 36.34 -11.59 -33.73
CA GLY A 4 35.35 -10.78 -33.03
C GLY A 4 35.46 -9.32 -33.47
N VAL A 5 34.35 -8.73 -33.89
CA VAL A 5 34.21 -7.28 -34.03
C VAL A 5 33.70 -6.74 -32.70
N GLY A 6 34.63 -6.31 -31.84
CA GLY A 6 34.31 -5.59 -30.62
C GLY A 6 34.09 -4.12 -30.93
N VAL A 7 32.86 -3.63 -30.75
CA VAL A 7 32.61 -2.18 -30.67
C VAL A 7 33.01 -1.75 -29.26
N ALA A 8 34.16 -1.09 -29.15
CA ALA A 8 34.57 -0.42 -27.92
C ALA A 8 33.60 0.76 -27.69
N VAL A 9 32.72 0.61 -26.71
CA VAL A 9 31.99 1.73 -26.11
C VAL A 9 32.76 2.15 -24.88
N ASP A 10 33.37 3.33 -24.93
CA ASP A 10 34.06 3.94 -23.80
C ASP A 10 33.14 3.98 -22.56
N PRO A 11 33.66 3.70 -21.35
CA PRO A 11 32.86 3.77 -20.14
C PRO A 11 32.53 5.24 -19.86
N VAL A 12 31.31 5.65 -20.20
CA VAL A 12 30.74 6.93 -19.76
C VAL A 12 30.76 6.94 -18.23
N ILE A 13 31.58 7.81 -17.63
CA ILE A 13 31.62 8.01 -16.18
C ILE A 13 30.36 8.79 -15.78
N ILE A 14 29.28 8.05 -15.58
CA ILE A 14 28.04 8.56 -15.01
C ILE A 14 28.28 8.79 -13.50
N PRO A 15 27.99 9.99 -12.95
CA PRO A 15 28.14 10.27 -11.52
C PRO A 15 27.42 9.24 -10.64
N THR A 16 28.01 8.90 -9.49
CA THR A 16 27.48 7.86 -8.58
C THR A 16 26.04 8.11 -8.15
N ALA A 17 25.65 9.36 -7.91
CA ALA A 17 24.28 9.74 -7.59
C ALA A 17 23.30 9.39 -8.73
N THR A 18 23.72 9.62 -9.98
CA THR A 18 22.94 9.28 -11.17
C THR A 18 22.83 7.77 -11.36
N ARG A 19 23.91 7.00 -11.09
CA ARG A 19 23.87 5.52 -11.11
C ARG A 19 22.92 4.95 -10.05
N PHE A 20 22.94 5.54 -8.85
CA PHE A 20 22.02 5.17 -7.78
C PHE A 20 20.57 5.33 -8.26
N THR A 21 20.19 6.52 -8.72
CA THR A 21 18.82 6.77 -9.23
C THR A 21 18.42 5.85 -10.38
N ILE A 22 19.31 5.57 -11.35
CA ILE A 22 19.04 4.65 -12.47
C ILE A 22 18.74 3.24 -11.94
N ASN A 23 19.54 2.74 -10.99
CA ASN A 23 19.35 1.41 -10.42
C ASN A 23 18.06 1.30 -9.61
N PHE A 24 17.71 2.32 -8.81
CA PHE A 24 16.45 2.33 -8.05
C PHE A 24 15.23 2.44 -8.95
N ASN A 25 15.27 3.29 -9.98
CA ASN A 25 14.18 3.39 -10.95
C ASN A 25 13.99 2.08 -11.71
N GLY A 26 15.10 1.43 -12.12
CA GLY A 26 15.07 0.11 -12.75
C GLY A 26 14.47 -0.96 -11.83
N ALA A 27 14.90 -1.02 -10.57
CA ALA A 27 14.39 -1.99 -9.59
C ALA A 27 12.91 -1.77 -9.25
N ALA A 28 12.49 -0.50 -9.10
CA ALA A 28 11.09 -0.15 -8.85
C ALA A 28 10.22 -0.54 -10.05
N ARG A 29 10.67 -0.23 -11.27
CA ARG A 29 9.98 -0.63 -12.50
C ARG A 29 9.84 -2.14 -12.60
N LEU A 30 10.91 -2.91 -12.43
CA LEU A 30 10.87 -4.38 -12.50
C LEU A 30 9.91 -4.97 -11.45
N SER A 31 9.90 -4.39 -10.24
CA SER A 31 9.01 -4.83 -9.16
C SER A 31 7.53 -4.55 -9.49
N LEU A 32 7.24 -3.38 -10.06
CA LEU A 32 5.89 -3.01 -10.51
C LEU A 32 5.45 -3.82 -11.73
N ASP A 33 6.33 -4.05 -12.70
CA ASP A 33 6.05 -4.85 -13.89
C ASP A 33 5.71 -6.30 -13.48
N LEU A 34 6.47 -6.89 -12.55
CA LEU A 34 6.18 -8.20 -12.00
C LEU A 34 4.83 -8.23 -11.29
N LEU A 35 4.58 -7.28 -10.37
CA LEU A 35 3.32 -7.20 -9.64
C LEU A 35 2.13 -7.03 -10.59
N HIS A 36 2.26 -6.15 -11.58
CA HIS A 36 1.26 -5.92 -12.61
C HIS A 36 0.96 -7.18 -13.42
N SER A 37 2.00 -7.91 -13.85
CA SER A 37 1.84 -9.15 -14.61
C SER A 37 1.04 -10.23 -13.86
N ILE A 38 1.24 -10.33 -12.53
CA ILE A 38 0.55 -11.30 -11.68
C ILE A 38 -0.89 -10.84 -11.41
N VAL A 39 -1.07 -9.57 -11.06
CA VAL A 39 -2.35 -9.03 -10.58
C VAL A 39 -3.30 -8.75 -11.74
N GLN A 40 -2.87 -8.05 -12.78
CA GLN A 40 -3.75 -7.52 -13.83
C GLN A 40 -4.54 -8.64 -14.51
N ASN A 41 -3.88 -9.74 -14.88
CA ASN A 41 -4.52 -10.87 -15.53
C ASN A 41 -5.57 -11.54 -14.64
N ARG A 42 -5.30 -11.66 -13.33
CA ARG A 42 -6.27 -12.22 -12.38
C ARG A 42 -7.42 -11.27 -12.14
N TYR A 43 -7.12 -9.99 -11.93
CA TYR A 43 -8.10 -8.96 -11.63
C TYR A 43 -9.11 -8.78 -12.78
N THR A 44 -8.65 -8.81 -14.03
CA THR A 44 -9.55 -8.68 -15.18
C THR A 44 -10.36 -9.93 -15.48
N LYS A 45 -9.82 -11.13 -15.19
CA LYS A 45 -10.51 -12.40 -15.43
C LYS A 45 -11.49 -12.82 -14.33
N LEU A 46 -11.16 -12.52 -13.08
CA LEU A 46 -11.95 -12.95 -11.92
C LEU A 46 -13.11 -12.00 -11.62
N PHE A 47 -13.00 -10.74 -12.01
CA PHE A 47 -13.99 -9.71 -11.67
C PHE A 47 -14.48 -8.98 -12.91
N ASN A 48 -15.79 -8.84 -13.03
CA ASN A 48 -16.43 -7.95 -14.00
C ASN A 48 -16.34 -6.48 -13.55
N GLU A 49 -16.82 -5.54 -14.38
CA GLU A 49 -16.70 -4.10 -14.09
C GLU A 49 -17.37 -3.67 -12.78
N THR A 50 -18.53 -4.24 -12.45
CA THR A 50 -19.26 -3.93 -11.22
C THR A 50 -18.54 -4.49 -10.00
N GLU A 51 -18.10 -5.75 -10.07
CA GLU A 51 -17.35 -6.41 -8.97
C GLU A 51 -16.03 -5.69 -8.69
N ARG A 52 -15.37 -5.17 -9.72
CA ARG A 52 -14.13 -4.39 -9.56
C ARG A 52 -14.32 -3.13 -8.71
N GLN A 53 -15.53 -2.58 -8.61
CA GLN A 53 -15.81 -1.44 -7.74
C GLN A 53 -15.85 -1.81 -6.24
N SER A 54 -16.16 -3.07 -5.92
CA SER A 54 -16.26 -3.57 -4.54
C SER A 54 -15.09 -4.43 -4.10
N VAL A 55 -14.11 -4.72 -4.98
CA VAL A 55 -12.90 -5.45 -4.61
C VAL A 55 -12.18 -4.74 -3.46
N LYS A 56 -11.86 -5.53 -2.44
CA LYS A 56 -11.09 -5.15 -1.27
C LYS A 56 -9.75 -5.91 -1.25
N ILE A 57 -8.68 -5.24 -0.85
CA ILE A 57 -7.31 -5.79 -0.89
C ILE A 57 -6.67 -5.65 0.49
N LEU A 58 -6.18 -6.76 1.02
CA LEU A 58 -5.34 -6.79 2.22
C LEU A 58 -3.87 -6.87 1.80
N ILE A 59 -3.07 -5.90 2.19
CA ILE A 59 -1.64 -5.83 1.86
C ILE A 59 -0.84 -6.20 3.10
N LEU A 60 -0.07 -7.28 3.00
CA LEU A 60 0.87 -7.68 4.04
C LEU A 60 2.20 -6.94 3.84
N GLY A 61 2.72 -6.31 4.88
CA GLY A 61 4.01 -5.66 4.78
C GLY A 61 4.76 -5.47 6.10
N LEU A 62 5.87 -4.76 6.03
CA LEU A 62 6.76 -4.48 7.16
C LEU A 62 6.43 -3.12 7.79
N LYS A 63 6.37 -3.07 9.12
CA LYS A 63 6.05 -1.85 9.88
C LYS A 63 6.90 -0.63 9.48
N ALA A 64 8.19 -0.84 9.21
CA ALA A 64 9.12 0.24 8.88
C ALA A 64 8.88 0.89 7.50
N VAL A 65 8.13 0.25 6.60
CA VAL A 65 7.98 0.67 5.19
C VAL A 65 6.54 1.08 4.86
N ARG A 66 5.69 1.35 5.86
CA ARG A 66 4.25 1.60 5.63
C ARG A 66 3.97 2.74 4.65
N ASN A 67 4.80 3.79 4.67
CA ASN A 67 4.71 4.91 3.73
C ASN A 67 5.59 4.65 2.52
N GLY A 68 5.03 4.81 1.31
CA GLY A 68 5.77 4.58 0.06
C GLY A 68 6.02 3.10 -0.27
N PHE A 69 5.37 2.16 0.42
CA PHE A 69 5.46 0.75 0.06
C PHE A 69 4.95 0.52 -1.36
N ILE A 70 5.80 -0.04 -2.23
CA ILE A 70 5.54 -0.10 -3.68
C ILE A 70 4.24 -0.86 -4.03
N ALA A 71 3.90 -1.90 -3.27
CA ALA A 71 2.65 -2.63 -3.45
C ALA A 71 1.42 -1.80 -3.08
N LYS A 72 1.49 -0.96 -2.03
CA LYS A 72 0.40 -0.02 -1.69
C LYS A 72 0.17 0.95 -2.84
N LEU A 73 1.24 1.57 -3.34
CA LEU A 73 1.15 2.52 -4.46
C LEU A 73 0.51 1.88 -5.70
N TYR A 74 0.87 0.63 -6.00
CA TYR A 74 0.26 -0.12 -7.09
C TYR A 74 -1.25 -0.31 -6.88
N PHE A 75 -1.69 -0.79 -5.71
CA PHE A 75 -3.11 -1.05 -5.46
C PHE A 75 -3.95 0.23 -5.31
N TYR A 76 -3.37 1.32 -4.80
CA TYR A 76 -3.98 2.65 -4.83
C TYR A 76 -4.34 3.06 -6.26
N LYS A 77 -3.39 2.90 -7.19
CA LYS A 77 -3.64 3.17 -8.61
C LYS A 77 -4.61 2.18 -9.25
N LEU A 78 -4.52 0.89 -8.92
CA LEU A 78 -5.42 -0.13 -9.48
C LEU A 78 -6.89 0.11 -9.07
N LEU A 79 -7.13 0.46 -7.81
CA LEU A 79 -8.49 0.64 -7.28
C LEU A 79 -8.98 2.09 -7.33
N ASN A 80 -8.15 3.01 -7.83
CA ASN A 80 -8.42 4.45 -7.83
C ASN A 80 -8.79 5.01 -6.44
N VAL A 81 -7.95 4.73 -5.45
CA VAL A 81 -8.06 5.26 -4.08
C VAL A 81 -6.76 5.93 -3.65
N GLU A 82 -6.83 6.90 -2.75
CA GLU A 82 -5.68 7.70 -2.33
C GLU A 82 -4.98 7.15 -1.08
N GLU A 83 -5.71 6.45 -0.22
CA GLU A 83 -5.21 5.98 1.08
C GLU A 83 -5.79 4.62 1.50
N GLU A 84 -5.31 4.12 2.66
CA GLU A 84 -5.91 2.97 3.34
C GLU A 84 -7.31 3.34 3.83
N GLY A 85 -8.22 2.37 3.92
CA GLY A 85 -9.61 2.61 4.30
C GLY A 85 -10.47 1.48 3.81
N GLU A 86 -11.69 1.77 3.37
CA GLU A 86 -12.72 0.76 3.07
C GLU A 86 -12.33 -0.30 2.02
N ARG A 87 -11.41 0.05 1.11
CA ARG A 87 -10.99 -0.85 0.01
C ARG A 87 -9.62 -1.47 0.21
N ILE A 88 -8.75 -0.84 0.99
CA ILE A 88 -7.36 -1.28 1.16
C ILE A 88 -6.99 -1.20 2.63
N ALA A 89 -6.57 -2.34 3.18
CA ALA A 89 -6.01 -2.40 4.53
C ALA A 89 -4.54 -2.85 4.44
N TYR A 90 -3.65 -2.19 5.19
CA TYR A 90 -2.26 -2.59 5.34
C TYR A 90 -2.05 -3.23 6.71
N VAL A 91 -1.56 -4.46 6.70
CA VAL A 91 -1.35 -5.23 7.93
C VAL A 91 0.09 -5.68 8.04
N VAL A 92 0.56 -5.72 9.27
CA VAL A 92 1.93 -6.07 9.64
C VAL A 92 1.91 -7.25 10.60
N SER A 93 3.04 -7.96 10.71
CA SER A 93 3.20 -9.07 11.67
C SER A 93 2.19 -10.20 11.47
N VAL A 94 1.84 -10.50 10.22
CA VAL A 94 1.00 -11.64 9.83
C VAL A 94 1.89 -12.73 9.22
N TYR A 95 1.84 -13.94 9.76
CA TYR A 95 2.83 -14.99 9.45
C TYR A 95 2.24 -16.21 8.74
N ASN A 96 0.91 -16.32 8.66
CA ASN A 96 0.23 -17.41 7.96
C ASN A 96 -1.12 -16.97 7.42
N GLU A 97 -1.65 -17.75 6.49
CA GLU A 97 -2.91 -17.50 5.80
C GLU A 97 -4.12 -17.43 6.76
N GLN A 98 -4.14 -18.27 7.80
CA GLN A 98 -5.27 -18.28 8.73
C GLN A 98 -5.39 -16.94 9.49
N GLN A 99 -4.25 -16.35 9.89
CA GLN A 99 -4.23 -15.00 10.48
C GLN A 99 -4.68 -13.92 9.49
N VAL A 100 -4.28 -14.02 8.21
CA VAL A 100 -4.74 -13.13 7.13
C VAL A 100 -6.27 -13.16 7.06
N LEU A 101 -6.86 -14.35 7.02
CA LEU A 101 -8.31 -14.53 6.91
C LEU A 101 -9.06 -14.01 8.13
N VAL A 102 -8.54 -14.23 9.33
CA VAL A 102 -9.13 -13.69 10.57
C VAL A 102 -9.13 -12.16 10.53
N ILE A 103 -8.01 -11.53 10.21
CA ILE A 103 -7.90 -10.07 10.15
C ILE A 103 -8.82 -9.51 9.06
N PHE A 104 -8.87 -10.14 7.90
CA PHE A 104 -9.75 -9.74 6.81
C PHE A 104 -11.23 -9.85 7.22
N GLY A 105 -11.61 -10.95 7.87
CA GLY A 105 -12.96 -11.17 8.36
C GLY A 105 -13.38 -10.13 9.42
N SER A 106 -12.51 -9.85 10.40
CA SER A 106 -12.73 -8.79 11.39
C SER A 106 -12.91 -7.43 10.72
N TRP A 107 -12.02 -7.08 9.80
CA TRP A 107 -12.10 -5.81 9.09
C TRP A 107 -13.42 -5.66 8.29
N LEU A 108 -13.92 -6.72 7.66
CA LEU A 108 -15.23 -6.70 7.01
C LEU A 108 -16.37 -6.55 8.03
N LEU A 109 -16.34 -7.32 9.11
CA LEU A 109 -17.35 -7.29 10.17
C LEU A 109 -17.45 -5.89 10.82
N ASP A 110 -16.30 -5.32 11.17
CA ASP A 110 -16.19 -4.01 11.80
C ASP A 110 -16.68 -2.89 10.86
N THR A 111 -16.46 -3.04 9.55
CA THR A 111 -16.99 -2.12 8.54
C THR A 111 -18.52 -2.10 8.54
N GLU A 112 -19.16 -3.27 8.54
CA GLU A 112 -20.62 -3.39 8.52
C GLU A 112 -21.24 -3.02 9.87
N ALA A 113 -20.63 -3.41 10.98
CA ALA A 113 -21.08 -2.99 12.31
C ALA A 113 -20.94 -1.48 12.50
N GLY A 114 -19.88 -0.86 11.97
CA GLY A 114 -19.73 0.60 11.92
C GLY A 114 -20.92 1.29 11.24
N ASP A 115 -21.34 0.77 10.08
CA ASP A 115 -22.50 1.30 9.35
C ASP A 115 -23.79 1.16 10.16
N ILE A 116 -24.07 -0.05 10.65
CA ILE A 116 -25.34 -0.38 11.31
C ILE A 116 -25.53 0.40 12.61
N PHE A 117 -24.47 0.50 13.44
CA PHE A 117 -24.59 1.08 14.78
C PHE A 117 -24.26 2.57 14.82
N PHE A 118 -23.44 3.07 13.90
CA PHE A 118 -22.93 4.45 13.94
C PHE A 118 -23.18 5.25 12.67
N ASN A 119 -23.75 4.64 11.61
CA ASN A 119 -23.88 5.24 10.28
C ASN A 119 -22.51 5.75 9.75
N ASP A 120 -21.44 5.06 10.14
CA ASP A 120 -20.06 5.34 9.75
C ASP A 120 -19.26 4.04 9.68
N ARG A 121 -19.00 3.60 8.44
CA ARG A 121 -18.27 2.36 8.11
C ARG A 121 -16.82 2.34 8.59
N SER A 122 -16.27 3.48 8.98
CA SER A 122 -14.91 3.62 9.49
C SER A 122 -14.84 3.71 11.02
N GLN A 123 -15.98 3.81 11.71
CA GLN A 123 -16.01 4.08 13.15
C GLN A 123 -15.25 3.03 13.97
N LEU A 124 -15.41 1.75 13.64
CA LEU A 124 -14.78 0.65 14.37
C LEU A 124 -13.33 0.37 13.94
N HIS A 125 -12.85 1.02 12.88
CA HIS A 125 -11.44 0.95 12.45
C HIS A 125 -10.56 1.98 13.13
N ARG A 126 -11.17 2.95 13.82
CA ARG A 126 -10.47 4.04 14.51
C ARG A 126 -10.27 3.70 15.99
N ASP A 127 -9.26 4.32 16.59
CA ASP A 127 -9.08 4.25 18.03
C ASP A 127 -10.24 4.98 18.73
N LEU A 128 -10.96 4.28 19.62
CA LEU A 128 -12.12 4.81 20.35
C LEU A 128 -11.79 6.04 21.19
N MET A 129 -10.54 6.19 21.61
CA MET A 129 -10.08 7.30 22.43
C MET A 129 -9.53 8.47 21.59
N MET A 130 -9.42 8.33 20.27
CA MET A 130 -8.74 9.30 19.41
C MET A 130 -9.27 10.72 19.57
N ASP A 131 -10.59 10.91 19.53
CA ASP A 131 -11.20 12.23 19.60
C ASP A 131 -10.97 12.88 20.98
N ALA A 132 -11.20 12.12 22.05
CA ALA A 132 -10.96 12.57 23.42
C ALA A 132 -9.47 12.88 23.65
N ALA A 133 -8.57 12.05 23.12
CA ALA A 133 -7.13 12.25 23.20
C ALA A 133 -6.70 13.52 22.46
N ASN A 134 -7.21 13.76 21.23
CA ASN A 134 -6.90 14.96 20.46
C ASN A 134 -7.31 16.24 21.18
N LEU A 135 -8.50 16.25 21.80
CA LEU A 135 -8.97 17.38 22.61
C LEU A 135 -8.03 17.63 23.80
N TYR A 136 -7.70 16.58 24.55
CA TYR A 136 -6.85 16.70 25.73
C TYR A 136 -5.42 17.12 25.38
N ILE A 137 -4.83 16.54 24.32
CA ILE A 137 -3.49 16.91 23.84
C ILE A 137 -3.47 18.37 23.40
N THR A 138 -4.51 18.84 22.71
CA THR A 138 -4.61 20.25 22.29
C THR A 138 -4.58 21.18 23.50
N GLN A 139 -5.33 20.87 24.56
CA GLN A 139 -5.32 21.65 25.81
C GLN A 139 -3.96 21.59 26.52
N LEU A 140 -3.31 20.42 26.52
CA LEU A 140 -2.03 20.20 27.17
C LEU A 140 -0.90 21.03 26.54
N PHE A 141 -0.97 21.30 25.22
CA PHE A 141 0.09 21.98 24.46
C PHE A 141 -0.31 23.37 23.92
N GLN A 142 -1.52 23.85 24.16
CA GLN A 142 -1.84 25.28 24.02
C GLN A 142 -1.13 26.04 25.15
N GLN A 143 0.09 26.52 24.90
CA GLN A 143 0.71 27.49 25.79
C GLN A 143 -0.12 28.78 25.79
N PRO A 144 -0.39 29.42 26.95
CA PRO A 144 -0.72 30.83 26.93
C PRO A 144 0.48 31.57 26.34
N GLU A 145 0.25 32.41 25.32
CA GLU A 145 1.26 33.35 24.85
C GLU A 145 1.74 34.17 26.06
N ASN A 146 3.01 34.02 26.43
CA ASN A 146 3.71 34.87 27.39
C ASN A 146 4.49 35.94 26.63
#